data_AF-A0A6L9Y8E5-F1
#
_entry.id   AF-A0A6L9Y8E5-F1
#
_cell.length_a   1.000
_cell.length_b   1.000
_cell.length_c   1.000
_cell.angle_alpha   90.00
_cell.angle_beta   90.00
_cell.angle_gamma   90.00
#
_symmetry.space_group_name_H-M   'P 1'
#
loop_
_entity.id
_entity.type
_entity.pdbx_description
1 polymer ?
#
loop_
_entity_poly.entity_id
_entity_poly.type
_entity_poly.pdbx_seq_one_letter_code
_entity_poly.pdbx_strand_id
1 'polypeptide(L)'
;FVHYFNTIDTRANFFGASNVYEQNQGSGAKWFEGAEKVSRACITGLGADGCVSYISFFAGKLFGNPDLYGWRKEAGDTLMKSGFNNFRELYNNKGINPVEWDIKQLKSEQSVLQPIHEKYLGEYDRFRGVGQKATDNKKGVKFFNFFNNLLNLEKDKGIDGGVDILNQKSRIEYGCMLLGYTKEQGCM
;
A
#
# COMPACT_ATOMS: atom_id res chain seq x y z
N PHE A 1 -20.54 6.00 -2.99
CA PHE A 1 -19.07 6.05 -2.99
C PHE A 1 -18.46 4.72 -3.45
N VAL A 2 -18.67 3.60 -2.74
CA VAL A 2 -18.02 2.30 -3.04
C VAL A 2 -18.42 1.68 -4.38
N HIS A 3 -19.64 1.93 -4.87
CA HIS A 3 -20.08 1.46 -6.19
C HIS A 3 -19.19 1.94 -7.36
N TYR A 4 -18.55 3.11 -7.23
CA TYR A 4 -17.71 3.69 -8.29
C TYR A 4 -16.23 3.27 -8.19
N PHE A 5 -15.82 2.69 -7.06
CA PHE A 5 -14.45 2.25 -6.77
C PHE A 5 -14.44 0.77 -6.40
N ASN A 6 -15.12 -0.04 -7.21
CA ASN A 6 -15.35 -1.46 -6.95
C ASN A 6 -14.23 -2.38 -7.47
N THR A 7 -13.32 -1.85 -8.27
CA THR A 7 -12.13 -2.57 -8.76
C THR A 7 -10.86 -1.94 -8.22
N ILE A 8 -9.73 -2.63 -8.37
CA ILE A 8 -8.45 -1.98 -8.09
C ILE A 8 -8.20 -0.81 -9.05
N ASP A 9 -8.58 -0.95 -10.32
CA ASP A 9 -8.15 -0.03 -11.36
C ASP A 9 -8.87 1.30 -11.17
N THR A 10 -10.15 1.22 -10.82
CA THR A 10 -10.94 2.40 -10.45
C THR A 10 -10.39 3.12 -9.21
N ARG A 11 -9.88 2.38 -8.21
CA ARG A 11 -9.20 2.97 -7.03
C ARG A 11 -7.86 3.60 -7.40
N ALA A 12 -7.03 2.88 -8.16
CA ALA A 12 -5.74 3.38 -8.62
C ALA A 12 -5.91 4.65 -9.49
N ASN A 13 -6.91 4.67 -10.36
CA ASN A 13 -7.26 5.83 -11.18
C ASN A 13 -7.74 7.01 -10.33
N PHE A 14 -8.52 6.75 -9.28
CA PHE A 14 -8.90 7.79 -8.32
C PHE A 14 -7.68 8.39 -7.63
N PHE A 15 -6.77 7.55 -7.10
CA PHE A 15 -5.55 8.03 -6.45
C PHE A 15 -4.66 8.81 -7.41
N GLY A 16 -4.49 8.33 -8.65
CA GLY A 16 -3.72 9.06 -9.67
C GLY A 16 -4.33 10.40 -10.06
N ALA A 17 -5.64 10.45 -10.25
CA ALA A 17 -6.34 11.71 -10.52
C ALA A 17 -6.23 12.70 -9.35
N SER A 18 -6.36 12.22 -8.11
CA SER A 18 -6.17 13.04 -6.91
C SER A 18 -4.73 13.52 -6.75
N ASN A 19 -3.73 12.68 -7.07
CA ASN A 19 -2.32 13.06 -7.07
C ASN A 19 -2.03 14.18 -8.07
N VAL A 20 -2.55 14.08 -9.30
CA VAL A 20 -2.46 15.15 -10.30
C VAL A 20 -3.09 16.44 -9.77
N TYR A 21 -4.23 16.36 -9.10
CA TYR A 21 -4.85 17.53 -8.48
C TYR A 21 -3.96 18.13 -7.37
N GLU A 22 -3.42 17.31 -6.47
CA GLU A 22 -2.51 17.75 -5.39
C GLU A 22 -1.26 18.45 -5.91
N GLN A 23 -0.68 17.99 -7.03
CA GLN A 23 0.50 18.61 -7.64
C GLN A 23 0.24 20.00 -8.24
N ASN A 24 -1.02 20.32 -8.59
CA ASN A 24 -1.35 21.55 -9.33
C ASN A 24 -2.14 22.56 -8.49
N GLN A 25 -3.15 22.10 -7.74
CA GLN A 25 -4.15 22.96 -7.10
C GLN A 25 -4.54 22.51 -5.68
N GLY A 26 -4.07 21.35 -5.25
CA GLY A 26 -4.48 20.77 -3.97
C GLY A 26 -3.75 21.34 -2.77
N SER A 27 -3.84 20.59 -1.68
CA SER A 27 -3.28 20.95 -0.37
C SER A 27 -1.75 20.76 -0.27
N GLY A 28 -1.15 20.01 -1.20
CA GLY A 28 0.23 19.55 -1.14
C GLY A 28 0.40 18.19 -0.44
N ALA A 29 -0.71 17.46 -0.22
CA ALA A 29 -0.70 16.12 0.34
C ALA A 29 -0.08 15.12 -0.65
N LYS A 30 0.77 14.22 -0.14
CA LYS A 30 1.47 13.19 -0.90
C LYS A 30 0.82 11.82 -0.79
N TRP A 31 -0.12 11.63 0.14
CA TRP A 31 -0.74 10.32 0.37
C TRP A 31 -1.31 9.69 -0.91
N PHE A 32 -1.94 10.49 -1.78
CA PHE A 32 -2.50 9.99 -3.05
C PHE A 32 -1.43 9.45 -4.02
N GLU A 33 -0.24 10.07 -4.06
CA GLU A 33 0.89 9.56 -4.84
C GLU A 33 1.35 8.19 -4.32
N GLY A 34 1.48 8.06 -3.00
CA GLY A 34 1.84 6.80 -2.35
C GLY A 34 0.80 5.70 -2.60
N ALA A 35 -0.48 6.02 -2.46
CA ALA A 35 -1.59 5.10 -2.67
C ALA A 35 -1.69 4.64 -4.14
N GLU A 36 -1.45 5.54 -5.10
CA GLU A 36 -1.35 5.18 -6.52
C GLU A 36 -0.18 4.21 -6.76
N LYS A 37 1.03 4.55 -6.30
CA LYS A 37 2.22 3.70 -6.47
C LYS A 37 2.00 2.29 -5.92
N VAL A 38 1.48 2.17 -4.70
CA VAL A 38 1.20 0.85 -4.09
C VAL A 38 0.08 0.11 -4.83
N SER A 39 -0.93 0.82 -5.35
CA SER A 39 -2.00 0.18 -6.11
C SER A 39 -1.51 -0.37 -7.45
N ARG A 40 -0.58 0.33 -8.10
CA ARG A 40 -0.04 -0.05 -9.42
C ARG A 40 1.23 -0.90 -9.36
N ALA A 41 1.93 -0.97 -8.24
CA ALA A 41 3.18 -1.74 -8.14
C ALA A 41 2.94 -3.22 -8.49
N CYS A 42 3.78 -3.73 -9.38
CA CYS A 42 3.58 -5.04 -10.02
C CYS A 42 3.76 -6.23 -9.06
N ILE A 43 4.75 -6.13 -8.17
CA ILE A 43 5.27 -7.27 -7.41
C ILE A 43 4.89 -7.16 -5.94
N THR A 44 5.08 -5.98 -5.36
CA THR A 44 4.77 -5.69 -3.95
C THR A 44 3.43 -4.96 -3.80
N GLY A 45 2.87 -4.47 -4.92
CA GLY A 45 1.61 -3.76 -4.96
C GLY A 45 0.41 -4.65 -5.24
N LEU A 46 -0.76 -4.01 -5.28
CA LEU A 46 -2.02 -4.70 -5.42
C LEU A 46 -2.33 -5.05 -6.90
N GLY A 47 -1.55 -4.59 -7.89
CA GLY A 47 -1.62 -5.08 -9.27
C GLY A 47 -2.68 -4.43 -10.16
N ALA A 48 -2.88 -3.11 -10.07
CA ALA A 48 -3.70 -2.37 -11.04
C ALA A 48 -3.05 -2.40 -12.44
N ASP A 49 -3.87 -2.25 -13.48
CA ASP A 49 -3.50 -2.28 -14.90
C ASP A 49 -2.85 -3.60 -15.37
N GLY A 50 -3.07 -4.70 -14.66
CA GLY A 50 -2.54 -6.01 -15.08
C GLY A 50 -1.04 -6.16 -14.89
N CYS A 51 -0.45 -5.40 -13.97
CA CYS A 51 0.98 -5.38 -13.61
C CYS A 51 1.47 -6.70 -12.98
N VAL A 52 1.27 -7.85 -13.62
CA VAL A 52 1.90 -9.15 -13.26
C VAL A 52 1.64 -9.62 -11.81
N SER A 53 0.62 -9.09 -11.14
CA SER A 53 0.29 -9.45 -9.74
C SER A 53 -0.04 -10.93 -9.57
N TYR A 54 -0.37 -11.62 -10.67
CA TYR A 54 -0.48 -13.08 -10.68
C TYR A 54 0.77 -13.78 -10.12
N ILE A 55 1.96 -13.19 -10.16
CA ILE A 55 3.20 -13.79 -9.62
C ILE A 55 3.20 -13.75 -8.09
N SER A 56 2.83 -12.63 -7.49
CA SER A 56 2.71 -12.50 -6.03
C SER A 56 1.57 -13.38 -5.50
N PHE A 57 0.51 -13.54 -6.30
CA PHE A 57 -0.61 -14.43 -5.99
C PHE A 57 -0.23 -15.91 -6.21
N PHE A 58 0.60 -16.21 -7.22
CA PHE A 58 1.16 -17.54 -7.46
C PHE A 58 2.15 -17.95 -6.36
N ALA A 59 2.98 -17.01 -5.89
CA ALA A 59 3.78 -17.18 -4.69
C ALA A 59 2.86 -17.43 -3.47
N GLY A 60 1.78 -16.66 -3.33
CA GLY A 60 0.72 -16.91 -2.36
C GLY A 60 0.23 -18.36 -2.37
N LYS A 61 -0.12 -18.87 -3.55
CA LYS A 61 -0.54 -20.27 -3.75
C LYS A 61 0.50 -21.29 -3.28
N LEU A 62 1.78 -21.01 -3.48
CA LEU A 62 2.88 -21.88 -3.04
C LEU A 62 3.14 -21.82 -1.53
N PHE A 63 2.79 -20.71 -0.87
CA PHE A 63 3.10 -20.45 0.54
C PHE A 63 1.89 -20.53 1.48
N GLY A 64 0.92 -21.37 1.14
CA GLY A 64 -0.26 -21.67 1.97
C GLY A 64 -1.59 -21.30 1.32
N ASN A 65 -1.56 -20.62 0.18
CA ASN A 65 -2.75 -20.21 -0.59
C ASN A 65 -3.74 -19.34 0.20
N PRO A 66 -3.28 -18.21 0.81
CA PRO A 66 -4.19 -17.24 1.41
C PRO A 66 -5.18 -16.68 0.38
N ASP A 67 -6.38 -16.30 0.82
CA ASP A 67 -7.35 -15.61 -0.03
C ASP A 67 -6.94 -14.14 -0.27
N LEU A 68 -5.98 -13.96 -1.18
CA LEU A 68 -5.42 -12.65 -1.53
C LEU A 68 -6.40 -11.76 -2.28
N TYR A 69 -7.36 -12.34 -3.01
CA TYR A 69 -8.39 -11.58 -3.71
C TYR A 69 -9.42 -11.04 -2.72
N GLY A 70 -9.87 -11.85 -1.77
CA GLY A 70 -10.73 -11.42 -0.65
C GLY A 70 -10.04 -10.36 0.20
N TRP A 71 -8.80 -10.60 0.61
CA TRP A 71 -7.97 -9.64 1.34
C TRP A 71 -7.91 -8.27 0.65
N ARG A 72 -7.51 -8.26 -0.63
CA ARG A 72 -7.39 -7.03 -1.43
C ARG A 72 -8.73 -6.32 -1.60
N LYS A 73 -9.79 -7.07 -1.85
CA LYS A 73 -11.13 -6.51 -2.03
C LYS A 73 -11.58 -5.83 -0.74
N GLU A 74 -11.52 -6.53 0.39
CA GLU A 74 -11.99 -6.03 1.69
C GLU A 74 -11.13 -4.88 2.21
N ALA A 75 -9.80 -4.97 2.08
CA ALA A 75 -8.88 -3.91 2.43
C ALA A 75 -9.18 -2.62 1.64
N GLY A 76 -9.29 -2.72 0.32
CA GLY A 76 -9.57 -1.54 -0.50
C GLY A 76 -11.00 -1.02 -0.35
N ASP A 77 -12.01 -1.88 -0.13
CA ASP A 77 -13.37 -1.44 0.21
C ASP A 77 -13.37 -0.62 1.51
N THR A 78 -12.59 -1.09 2.50
CA THR A 78 -12.45 -0.43 3.79
C THR A 78 -11.74 0.91 3.65
N LEU A 79 -10.60 0.97 2.96
CA LEU A 79 -9.85 2.21 2.70
C LEU A 79 -10.73 3.28 2.04
N MET A 80 -11.46 2.91 0.98
CA MET A 80 -12.34 3.86 0.29
C MET A 80 -13.47 4.33 1.21
N LYS A 81 -14.09 3.42 1.99
CA LYS A 81 -15.17 3.78 2.92
C LYS A 81 -14.68 4.69 4.04
N SER A 82 -13.56 4.35 4.69
CA SER A 82 -13.02 5.10 5.83
C SER A 82 -12.37 6.41 5.42
N GLY A 83 -11.72 6.43 4.24
CA GLY A 83 -11.00 7.61 3.74
C GLY A 83 -11.89 8.73 3.22
N PHE A 84 -13.13 8.45 2.80
CA PHE A 84 -13.99 9.44 2.14
C PHE A 84 -14.15 10.76 2.92
N ASN A 85 -14.44 10.67 4.23
CA ASN A 85 -14.61 11.87 5.04
C ASN A 85 -13.29 12.65 5.19
N ASN A 86 -12.17 11.94 5.39
CA ASN A 86 -10.85 12.55 5.53
C ASN A 86 -10.40 13.22 4.23
N PHE A 87 -10.65 12.60 3.06
CA PHE A 87 -10.37 13.19 1.75
C PHE A 87 -11.19 14.46 1.54
N ARG A 88 -12.48 14.43 1.89
CA ARG A 88 -13.35 15.61 1.79
C ARG A 88 -12.88 16.75 2.70
N GLU A 89 -12.47 16.41 3.92
CA GLU A 89 -11.97 17.40 4.89
C GLU A 89 -10.68 18.08 4.44
N LEU A 90 -9.77 17.34 3.77
CA LEU A 90 -8.54 17.89 3.20
C LEU A 90 -8.79 19.12 2.32
N TYR A 91 -9.83 19.05 1.49
CA TYR A 91 -10.15 20.12 0.52
C TYR A 91 -11.04 21.22 1.08
N ASN A 92 -11.86 20.92 2.10
CA ASN A 92 -12.83 21.87 2.63
C ASN A 92 -12.28 22.78 3.74
N ASN A 93 -11.16 22.41 4.37
CA ASN A 93 -10.60 23.17 5.49
C ASN A 93 -9.30 23.91 5.09
N LYS A 94 -9.39 25.23 4.96
CA LYS A 94 -8.24 26.09 4.64
C LYS A 94 -7.34 26.20 5.88
N GLY A 95 -6.14 25.62 5.81
CA GLY A 95 -5.15 25.65 6.90
C GLY A 95 -4.69 24.27 7.39
N ILE A 96 -5.12 23.18 6.75
CA ILE A 96 -4.57 21.85 7.02
C ILE A 96 -3.08 21.83 6.68
N ASN A 97 -2.26 21.33 7.61
CA ASN A 97 -0.88 20.96 7.33
C ASN A 97 -0.87 19.62 6.56
N PRO A 98 -0.44 19.58 5.29
CA PRO A 98 -0.52 18.38 4.46
C PRO A 98 0.33 17.23 5.01
N VAL A 99 1.47 17.52 5.65
CA VAL A 99 2.35 16.49 6.25
C VAL A 99 1.65 15.81 7.43
N GLU A 100 1.06 16.61 8.33
CA GLU A 100 0.31 16.08 9.46
C GLU A 100 -0.92 15.28 9.01
N TRP A 101 -1.61 15.77 7.97
CA TRP A 101 -2.75 15.08 7.39
C TRP A 101 -2.36 13.74 6.79
N ASP A 102 -1.29 13.67 5.98
CA ASP A 102 -0.82 12.43 5.35
C ASP A 102 -0.46 11.38 6.40
N ILE A 103 0.27 11.78 7.45
CA ILE A 103 0.66 10.88 8.54
C ILE A 103 -0.55 10.40 9.32
N LYS A 104 -1.50 11.30 9.62
CA LYS A 104 -2.76 10.94 10.30
C LYS A 104 -3.58 9.97 9.45
N GLN A 105 -3.70 10.22 8.15
CA GLN A 105 -4.40 9.36 7.21
C GLN A 105 -3.76 7.98 7.19
N LEU A 106 -2.44 7.90 6.98
CA LEU A 106 -1.68 6.66 6.98
C LEU A 106 -1.89 5.86 8.28
N LYS A 107 -1.74 6.49 9.44
CA LYS A 107 -1.93 5.81 10.74
C LYS A 107 -3.35 5.29 10.92
N SER A 108 -4.35 6.11 10.58
CA SER A 108 -5.76 5.73 10.69
C SER A 108 -6.08 4.55 9.78
N GLU A 109 -5.55 4.54 8.56
CA GLU A 109 -5.72 3.44 7.62
C GLU A 109 -5.06 2.15 8.11
N GLN A 110 -3.81 2.23 8.57
CA GLN A 110 -3.10 1.04 9.06
C GLN A 110 -3.79 0.43 10.29
N SER A 111 -4.51 1.23 11.08
CA SER A 111 -5.35 0.77 12.20
C SER A 111 -6.57 -0.01 11.71
N VAL A 112 -7.36 0.54 10.79
CA VAL A 112 -8.56 -0.14 10.28
C VAL A 112 -8.24 -1.35 9.40
N LEU A 113 -7.05 -1.38 8.80
CA LEU A 113 -6.58 -2.50 7.99
C LEU A 113 -6.04 -3.67 8.83
N GLN A 114 -5.58 -3.43 10.07
CA GLN A 114 -5.02 -4.46 10.93
C GLN A 114 -5.90 -5.73 11.05
N PRO A 115 -7.20 -5.64 11.43
CA PRO A 115 -8.03 -6.83 11.55
C PRO A 115 -8.24 -7.57 10.22
N ILE A 116 -8.16 -6.87 9.09
CA ILE A 116 -8.27 -7.47 7.75
C ILE A 116 -6.99 -8.24 7.41
N HIS A 117 -5.81 -7.68 7.73
CA HIS A 117 -4.55 -8.41 7.56
C HIS A 117 -4.51 -9.67 8.44
N GLU A 118 -4.94 -9.58 9.69
CA GLU A 118 -5.00 -10.74 10.60
C GLU A 118 -5.97 -11.81 10.09
N LYS A 119 -7.18 -11.41 9.67
CA LYS A 119 -8.20 -12.32 9.12
C LYS A 119 -7.70 -13.12 7.92
N TYR A 120 -6.99 -12.49 6.99
CA TYR A 120 -6.62 -13.13 5.73
C TYR A 120 -5.21 -13.70 5.71
N LEU A 121 -4.29 -13.14 6.48
CA LEU A 121 -2.86 -13.43 6.42
C LEU A 121 -2.29 -13.95 7.75
N GLY A 122 -3.08 -13.91 8.84
CA GLY A 122 -2.65 -14.25 10.20
C GLY A 122 -1.97 -15.61 10.30
N GLU A 123 -2.61 -16.64 9.73
CA GLU A 123 -2.15 -18.04 9.81
C GLU A 123 -1.09 -18.40 8.76
N TYR A 124 -0.71 -17.46 7.88
CA TYR A 124 0.12 -17.73 6.71
C TYR A 124 1.58 -17.29 6.91
N ASP A 125 2.22 -17.75 7.98
CA ASP A 125 3.59 -17.37 8.38
C ASP A 125 4.62 -17.47 7.26
N ARG A 126 4.54 -18.51 6.43
CA ARG A 126 5.45 -18.70 5.28
C ARG A 126 5.24 -17.62 4.22
N PHE A 127 3.99 -17.30 3.90
CA PHE A 127 3.66 -16.23 2.96
C PHE A 127 4.14 -14.88 3.50
N ARG A 128 3.85 -14.59 4.77
CA ARG A 128 4.30 -13.36 5.45
C ARG A 128 5.82 -13.22 5.47
N GLY A 129 6.53 -14.28 5.85
CA GLY A 129 8.00 -14.27 5.92
C GLY A 129 8.67 -14.15 4.55
N VAL A 130 8.06 -14.68 3.48
CA VAL A 130 8.53 -14.48 2.11
C VAL A 130 8.30 -13.04 1.66
N GLY A 131 7.11 -12.48 1.93
CA GLY A 131 6.79 -11.09 1.62
C GLY A 131 7.72 -10.11 2.33
N GLN A 132 7.95 -10.30 3.63
CA GLN A 132 8.87 -9.47 4.41
C GLN A 132 10.27 -9.47 3.81
N LYS A 133 10.84 -10.65 3.50
CA LYS A 133 12.15 -10.75 2.86
C LYS A 133 12.18 -10.10 1.47
N ALA A 134 11.12 -10.24 0.67
CA ALA A 134 11.06 -9.63 -0.66
C ALA A 134 11.13 -8.09 -0.59
N THR A 135 10.66 -7.50 0.51
CA THR A 135 10.71 -6.06 0.79
C THR A 135 11.92 -5.62 1.63
N ASP A 136 12.86 -6.52 1.94
CA ASP A 136 14.08 -6.21 2.70
C ASP A 136 15.22 -5.81 1.76
N ASN A 137 15.75 -4.60 1.91
CA ASN A 137 16.87 -4.08 1.12
C ASN A 137 18.13 -4.96 1.20
N LYS A 138 18.30 -5.72 2.27
CA LYS A 138 19.50 -6.55 2.51
C LYS A 138 19.30 -8.01 2.08
N LYS A 139 18.05 -8.44 1.86
CA LYS A 139 17.71 -9.86 1.71
C LYS A 139 16.71 -10.10 0.57
N GLY A 140 17.06 -9.69 -0.64
CA GLY A 140 16.30 -10.06 -1.83
C GLY A 140 16.14 -11.59 -1.94
N VAL A 141 14.90 -12.08 -1.98
CA VAL A 141 14.62 -13.51 -2.10
C VAL A 141 15.03 -13.97 -3.50
N LYS A 142 15.83 -15.04 -3.62
CA LYS A 142 16.32 -15.58 -4.91
C LYS A 142 15.20 -15.85 -5.92
N PHE A 143 14.03 -16.28 -5.44
CA PHE A 143 12.80 -16.45 -6.25
C PHE A 143 12.32 -15.11 -6.81
N PHE A 144 12.19 -14.07 -6.00
CA PHE A 144 11.83 -12.72 -6.47
C PHE A 144 12.90 -12.12 -7.38
N ASN A 145 14.19 -12.29 -7.06
CA ASN A 145 15.28 -11.86 -7.94
C ASN A 145 15.23 -12.55 -9.31
N PHE A 146 14.85 -13.83 -9.38
CA PHE A 146 14.65 -14.55 -10.64
C PHE A 146 13.50 -13.94 -11.46
N PHE A 147 12.35 -13.65 -10.84
CA PHE A 147 11.23 -13.02 -11.53
C PHE A 147 11.50 -11.56 -11.92
N ASN A 148 12.18 -10.79 -11.06
CA ASN A 148 12.59 -9.42 -11.36
C ASN A 148 13.52 -9.38 -12.59
N ASN A 149 14.49 -10.30 -12.66
CA ASN A 149 15.38 -10.42 -13.82
C ASN A 149 14.64 -10.88 -15.08
N LEU A 150 13.66 -11.78 -14.95
CA LEU A 150 12.90 -12.30 -16.08
C LEU A 150 11.99 -11.23 -16.72
N LEU A 151 11.52 -10.26 -15.92
CA LEU A 151 10.50 -9.29 -16.33
C LEU A 151 10.99 -7.84 -16.37
N ASN A 152 12.27 -7.59 -16.07
CA ASN A 152 12.91 -6.27 -16.13
C ASN A 152 12.15 -5.18 -15.36
N LEU A 153 11.60 -5.54 -14.19
CA LEU A 153 10.77 -4.67 -13.36
C LEU A 153 11.65 -3.85 -12.40
N GLU A 154 11.38 -2.55 -12.34
CA GLU A 154 12.17 -1.54 -11.62
C GLU A 154 12.30 -1.85 -10.11
N LYS A 155 13.44 -1.44 -9.52
CA LYS A 155 13.80 -1.71 -8.12
C LYS A 155 13.00 -0.82 -7.17
N ASP A 156 11.85 -1.28 -6.72
CA ASP A 156 11.16 -0.62 -5.61
C ASP A 156 12.02 -0.64 -4.34
N LYS A 157 12.08 0.49 -3.65
CA LYS A 157 12.82 0.68 -2.40
C LYS A 157 12.16 -0.20 -1.32
N GLY A 158 12.86 -1.22 -0.86
CA GLY A 158 12.50 -1.94 0.36
C GLY A 158 12.84 -1.11 1.60
N ILE A 159 12.58 -1.68 2.79
CA ILE A 159 13.06 -1.15 4.08
C ILE A 159 14.01 -2.14 4.72
N ASP A 160 14.93 -1.65 5.57
CA ASP A 160 15.81 -2.52 6.34
C ASP A 160 14.99 -3.47 7.23
N GLY A 161 15.16 -4.78 7.03
CA GLY A 161 14.40 -5.80 7.77
C GLY A 161 13.05 -6.16 7.15
N GLY A 162 12.63 -5.48 6.08
CA GLY A 162 11.40 -5.76 5.34
C GLY A 162 10.12 -5.34 6.07
N VAL A 163 9.02 -5.32 5.33
CA VAL A 163 7.69 -4.99 5.84
C VAL A 163 7.02 -6.24 6.41
N ASP A 164 6.74 -6.24 7.71
CA ASP A 164 5.85 -7.25 8.30
C ASP A 164 4.40 -6.77 8.17
N ILE A 165 3.63 -7.47 7.33
CA ILE A 165 2.25 -7.13 7.02
C ILE A 165 1.31 -7.26 8.21
N LEU A 166 1.67 -7.95 9.31
CA LEU A 166 0.87 -7.95 10.54
C LEU A 166 1.36 -6.93 11.57
N ASN A 167 2.53 -6.34 11.37
CA ASN A 167 3.05 -5.31 12.25
C ASN A 167 2.65 -3.92 11.76
N GLN A 168 1.67 -3.31 12.44
CA GLN A 168 1.18 -1.98 12.09
C GLN A 168 2.29 -0.93 12.01
N LYS A 169 3.24 -0.94 12.94
CA LYS A 169 4.36 0.00 12.96
C LYS A 169 5.26 -0.15 11.73
N SER A 170 5.59 -1.39 11.36
CA SER A 170 6.37 -1.68 10.14
C SER A 170 5.69 -1.15 8.88
N ARG A 171 4.36 -1.28 8.77
CA ARG A 171 3.59 -0.74 7.65
C ARG A 171 3.55 0.79 7.64
N ILE A 172 3.44 1.42 8.81
CA ILE A 172 3.51 2.90 8.93
C ILE A 172 4.89 3.41 8.53
N GLU A 173 5.97 2.75 9.00
CA GLU A 173 7.35 3.13 8.64
C GLU A 173 7.58 3.04 7.12
N TYR A 174 7.12 1.95 6.50
CA TYR A 174 7.18 1.79 5.04
C TYR A 174 6.37 2.86 4.31
N GLY A 175 5.12 3.13 4.74
CA GLY A 175 4.28 4.17 4.16
C GLY A 175 4.92 5.54 4.26
N CYS A 176 5.49 5.89 5.41
CA CYS A 176 6.21 7.15 5.59
C CYS A 176 7.44 7.27 4.67
N MET A 177 8.22 6.19 4.51
CA MET A 177 9.33 6.16 3.56
C MET A 177 8.83 6.41 2.12
N LEU A 178 7.71 5.80 1.72
CA LEU A 178 7.13 6.00 0.37
C LEU A 178 6.70 7.45 0.13
N LEU A 179 6.18 8.12 1.17
CA LEU A 179 5.78 9.54 1.12
C LEU A 179 6.98 10.50 1.25
N GLY A 180 8.16 9.98 1.60
CA GLY A 180 9.37 10.76 1.83
C GLY A 180 9.34 11.54 3.14
N TYR A 181 8.65 11.03 4.16
CA TYR A 181 8.55 11.63 5.49
C TYR A 181 9.49 10.96 6.51
N THR A 182 9.98 11.76 7.45
CA THR A 182 10.93 11.35 8.49
C THR A 182 10.24 11.18 9.85
N LYS A 183 10.95 10.60 10.83
CA LYS A 183 10.43 10.39 12.19
C LYS A 183 10.10 11.70 12.89
N GLU A 184 10.90 12.73 12.67
CA GLU A 184 10.72 14.08 13.22
C GLU A 184 9.41 14.72 12.76
N GLN A 185 8.89 14.30 11.60
CA GLN A 185 7.62 14.77 11.05
C GLN A 185 6.40 14.03 11.62
N GLY A 186 6.60 13.01 12.48
CA GLY A 186 5.52 12.27 13.15
C GLY A 186 5.36 10.82 12.71
N CYS A 187 6.26 10.29 11.89
CA CYS A 187 6.29 8.91 11.41
C CYS A 187 6.84 7.91 12.45
N MET A 188 6.14 7.79 13.59
CA MET A 188 6.42 6.85 14.68
C MET A 188 5.17 6.09 15.14
#